data_AF-A0A8H4ASQ1-F1
#
_entry.id   AF-A0A8H4ASQ1-F1
#
_cell.length_a   1.000
_cell.length_b   1.000
_cell.length_c   1.000
_cell.angle_alpha   90.00
_cell.angle_beta   90.00
_cell.angle_gamma   90.00
#
_symmetry.space_group_name_H-M   'P 1'
#
loop_
_entity.id
_entity.type
_entity.pdbx_description
1 polymer ?
#
loop_
_entity_poly.entity_id
_entity_poly.type
_entity_poly.pdbx_seq_one_letter_code
_entity_poly.pdbx_strand_id
1 'polypeptide(L)'
;MFADRNVELLNPINEKEYFIDRDGNLFRFIIQFYRTGKIYWPLNKNNLRYYLESESKSTTPITIQELEDELDFYQIPFNKQEISSNIIVERLDDFVAGLIKVAKEVIATHETEVIITFSRNGWPPFYKFGQPYVKESAIMETVDKIIKPFGTVGYKLLNKYGINIGRHLQHKIKNLSWQSGYSQSREQLKICMSVNIALDDKEVLKASCLHAD
;
A
#
# COMPACT_ATOMS: atom_id res chain seq x y z
N MET A 1 26.08 4.45 -18.15
CA MET A 1 26.94 3.26 -18.45
C MET A 1 28.29 3.65 -19.03
N PHE A 2 28.33 4.41 -20.15
CA PHE A 2 29.56 4.80 -20.86
C PHE A 2 30.11 6.19 -20.48
N ALA A 3 30.15 6.51 -19.18
CA ALA A 3 30.83 7.73 -18.75
C ALA A 3 32.35 7.52 -18.77
N ASP A 4 33.13 8.58 -19.01
CA ASP A 4 34.59 8.50 -19.20
C ASP A 4 35.34 7.82 -18.03
N ARG A 5 34.82 7.91 -16.80
CA ARG A 5 35.40 7.21 -15.63
C ARG A 5 35.16 5.70 -15.58
N ASN A 6 34.25 5.18 -16.41
CA ASN A 6 33.93 3.76 -16.50
C ASN A 6 34.68 3.08 -17.66
N VAL A 7 35.57 3.78 -18.36
CA VAL A 7 36.32 3.25 -19.52
C VAL A 7 37.13 2.01 -19.16
N GLU A 8 37.70 1.94 -17.95
CA GLU A 8 38.46 0.78 -17.48
C GLU A 8 37.57 -0.45 -17.18
N LEU A 9 36.26 -0.25 -16.96
CA LEU A 9 35.28 -1.31 -16.76
C LEU A 9 34.70 -1.82 -18.09
N LEU A 10 34.90 -1.07 -19.17
CA LEU A 10 34.46 -1.41 -20.52
C LEU A 10 35.57 -2.22 -21.21
N ASN A 11 35.77 -3.46 -20.76
CA ASN A 11 36.62 -4.43 -21.45
C ASN A 11 35.75 -5.32 -22.33
N PRO A 12 35.51 -4.96 -23.61
CA PRO A 12 34.64 -5.73 -24.45
C PRO A 12 35.29 -7.08 -24.80
N ILE A 13 34.58 -8.17 -24.53
CA ILE A 13 34.85 -9.46 -25.14
C ILE A 13 34.18 -9.43 -26.52
N ASN A 14 34.96 -9.72 -27.58
CA ASN A 14 34.47 -9.76 -28.96
C ASN A 14 33.72 -8.47 -29.41
N GLU A 15 34.13 -7.29 -28.91
CA GLU A 15 33.56 -5.96 -29.22
C GLU A 15 32.09 -5.72 -28.82
N LYS A 16 31.39 -6.72 -28.27
CA LYS A 16 29.93 -6.65 -28.02
C LYS A 16 29.49 -7.11 -26.64
N GLU A 17 30.35 -7.82 -25.93
CA GLU A 17 30.03 -8.37 -24.62
C GLU A 17 30.80 -7.61 -23.54
N TYR A 18 30.08 -7.13 -22.53
CA TYR A 18 30.67 -6.48 -21.37
C TYR A 18 30.48 -7.39 -20.17
N PHE A 19 31.58 -7.74 -19.51
CA PHE A 19 31.52 -8.45 -18.24
C PHE A 19 31.46 -7.44 -17.09
N ILE A 20 30.46 -7.59 -16.22
CA ILE A 20 30.22 -6.69 -15.10
C ILE A 20 30.02 -7.56 -13.85
N ASP A 21 30.97 -7.48 -12.92
CA ASP A 21 30.96 -8.25 -11.68
C ASP A 21 30.06 -7.56 -10.63
N ARG A 22 28.74 -7.61 -10.87
CA ARG A 22 27.70 -6.97 -10.06
C ARG A 22 26.49 -7.89 -9.91
N ASP A 23 25.58 -7.56 -9.00
CA ASP A 23 24.40 -8.40 -8.75
C ASP A 23 23.41 -8.34 -9.93
N GLY A 24 23.19 -9.49 -10.58
CA GLY A 24 22.27 -9.63 -11.70
C GLY A 24 20.81 -9.34 -11.37
N ASN A 25 20.38 -9.56 -10.12
CA ASN A 25 19.03 -9.23 -9.67
C ASN A 25 18.83 -7.71 -9.60
N LEU A 26 19.83 -6.98 -9.10
CA LEU A 26 19.83 -5.52 -9.09
C LEU A 26 19.95 -4.95 -10.51
N PHE A 27 20.77 -5.58 -11.35
CA PHE A 27 20.98 -5.15 -12.73
C PHE A 27 19.69 -5.12 -13.57
N ARG A 28 18.70 -5.95 -13.23
CA ARG A 28 17.36 -5.89 -13.82
C ARG A 28 16.75 -4.48 -13.72
N PHE A 29 16.91 -3.79 -12.60
CA PHE A 29 16.34 -2.45 -12.43
C PHE A 29 17.07 -1.41 -13.29
N ILE A 30 18.38 -1.57 -13.40
CA ILE A 30 19.25 -0.74 -14.24
C ILE A 30 18.85 -0.86 -15.71
N ILE A 31 18.71 -2.08 -16.24
CA ILE A 31 18.35 -2.27 -17.65
C ILE A 31 16.91 -1.78 -17.93
N GLN A 32 15.99 -1.90 -16.97
CA GLN A 32 14.63 -1.39 -17.16
C GLN A 32 14.60 0.14 -17.24
N PHE A 33 15.45 0.84 -16.48
CA PHE A 33 15.61 2.28 -16.64
C PHE A 33 16.05 2.64 -18.06
N TYR A 34 17.05 1.95 -18.63
CA TYR A 34 17.48 2.21 -20.01
C TYR A 34 16.40 1.90 -21.06
N ARG A 35 15.48 0.95 -20.77
CA ARG A 35 14.37 0.61 -21.68
C ARG A 35 13.20 1.58 -21.62
N THR A 36 12.85 2.07 -20.43
CA THR A 36 11.60 2.81 -20.20
C THR A 36 11.80 4.27 -19.79
N GLY A 37 13.03 4.65 -19.41
CA GLY A 37 13.34 5.93 -18.78
C GLY A 37 12.83 6.07 -17.35
N LYS A 38 12.34 4.98 -16.72
CA LYS A 38 11.75 5.01 -15.36
C LYS A 38 12.46 4.05 -14.43
N ILE A 39 12.66 4.48 -13.18
CA ILE A 39 13.20 3.63 -12.12
C ILE A 39 12.05 2.90 -11.42
N TYR A 40 12.14 1.58 -11.36
CA TYR A 40 11.16 0.73 -10.67
C TYR A 40 11.69 0.38 -9.28
N TRP A 41 11.03 0.85 -8.23
CA TRP A 41 11.51 0.62 -6.86
C TRP A 41 11.06 -0.75 -6.32
N PRO A 42 11.89 -1.47 -5.57
CA PRO A 42 11.60 -2.83 -5.09
C PRO A 42 10.41 -2.90 -4.12
N LEU A 43 9.97 -1.77 -3.53
CA LEU A 43 8.81 -1.69 -2.64
C LEU A 43 7.46 -1.52 -3.34
N ASN A 44 7.42 -1.31 -4.66
CA ASN A 44 6.15 -1.21 -5.37
C ASN A 44 5.46 -2.59 -5.40
N LYS A 45 4.14 -2.62 -5.16
CA LYS A 45 3.28 -3.83 -5.13
C LYS A 45 3.55 -4.84 -6.26
N ASN A 46 3.94 -4.35 -7.44
CA ASN A 46 4.24 -5.19 -8.59
C ASN A 46 5.54 -6.01 -8.43
N ASN A 47 6.51 -5.50 -7.68
CA ASN A 47 7.79 -6.19 -7.42
C ASN A 47 7.67 -7.16 -6.25
N LEU A 48 6.92 -6.82 -5.20
CA LEU A 48 6.67 -7.74 -4.08
C LEU A 48 5.96 -9.03 -4.54
N ARG A 49 4.99 -8.90 -5.45
CA ARG A 49 4.27 -10.03 -6.03
C ARG A 49 5.19 -10.96 -6.84
N TYR A 50 6.13 -10.40 -7.60
CA TYR A 50 7.14 -11.19 -8.33
C TYR A 50 8.03 -12.00 -7.39
N TYR A 51 8.44 -11.45 -6.24
CA TYR A 51 9.24 -12.17 -5.23
C TYR A 51 8.44 -13.24 -4.47
N LEU A 52 7.14 -13.02 -4.27
CA LEU A 52 6.26 -13.96 -3.55
C LEU A 52 5.76 -15.11 -4.44
N GLU A 53 5.67 -14.90 -5.75
CA GLU A 53 5.17 -15.90 -6.73
C GLU A 53 6.30 -16.71 -7.40
N SER A 54 7.58 -16.31 -7.24
CA SER A 54 8.70 -17.09 -7.76
C SER A 54 9.01 -18.29 -6.82
N GLU A 55 8.77 -19.52 -7.29
CA GLU A 55 9.09 -20.77 -6.56
C GLU A 55 10.61 -21.01 -6.31
N SER A 56 11.46 -20.03 -6.65
CA SER A 56 12.91 -20.11 -6.49
C SER A 56 13.33 -19.63 -5.09
N LYS A 57 13.72 -20.59 -4.25
CA LYS A 57 14.05 -20.48 -2.81
C LYS A 57 15.26 -19.61 -2.42
N SER A 58 15.73 -18.66 -3.22
CA SER A 58 17.00 -17.97 -2.93
C SER A 58 17.11 -16.51 -3.35
N THR A 59 16.00 -15.77 -3.41
CA THR A 59 16.06 -14.32 -3.68
C THR A 59 15.79 -13.56 -2.39
N THR A 60 16.86 -13.04 -1.78
CA THR A 60 16.75 -12.04 -0.72
C THR A 60 16.02 -10.81 -1.25
N PRO A 61 15.08 -10.21 -0.51
CA PRO A 61 14.41 -9.01 -0.93
C PRO A 61 15.43 -7.89 -1.13
N ILE A 62 15.50 -7.33 -2.35
CA ILE A 62 16.36 -6.19 -2.65
C ILE A 62 15.88 -4.98 -1.85
N THR A 63 16.79 -4.38 -1.08
CA THR A 63 16.56 -3.16 -0.33
C THR A 63 16.65 -1.92 -1.22
N ILE A 64 16.07 -0.79 -0.78
CA ILE A 64 16.24 0.49 -1.48
C ILE A 64 17.71 0.89 -1.51
N GLN A 65 18.45 0.67 -0.43
CA GLN A 65 19.86 1.04 -0.33
C GLN A 65 20.70 0.31 -1.39
N GLU A 66 20.53 -1.00 -1.52
CA GLU A 66 21.24 -1.79 -2.54
C GLU A 66 20.95 -1.28 -3.96
N LEU A 67 19.70 -0.89 -4.24
CA LEU A 67 19.36 -0.30 -5.53
C LEU A 67 19.93 1.11 -5.72
N GLU A 68 19.96 1.94 -4.67
CA GLU A 68 20.61 3.26 -4.72
C GLU A 68 22.10 3.14 -5.04
N ASP A 69 22.78 2.19 -4.40
CA ASP A 69 24.21 1.95 -4.61
C ASP A 69 24.50 1.49 -6.05
N GLU A 70 23.59 0.70 -6.64
CA GLU A 70 23.71 0.31 -8.05
C GLU A 70 23.39 1.45 -9.01
N LEU A 71 22.36 2.24 -8.75
CA LEU A 71 22.05 3.41 -9.57
C LEU A 71 23.21 4.42 -9.56
N ASP A 72 23.90 4.59 -8.43
CA ASP A 72 25.11 5.40 -8.31
C ASP A 72 26.27 4.83 -9.14
N PHE A 73 26.52 3.52 -9.03
CA PHE A 73 27.54 2.82 -9.84
C PHE A 73 27.31 3.02 -11.35
N TYR A 74 26.06 2.86 -11.81
CA TYR A 74 25.70 3.04 -13.22
C TYR A 74 25.50 4.50 -13.62
N GLN A 75 25.60 5.44 -12.67
CA GLN A 75 25.47 6.88 -12.83
C GLN A 75 24.12 7.30 -13.41
N ILE A 76 23.07 6.60 -13.01
CA ILE A 76 21.71 6.93 -13.41
C ILE A 76 21.27 8.10 -12.52
N PRO A 77 20.90 9.26 -13.08
CA PRO A 77 20.42 10.38 -12.28
C PRO A 77 19.06 10.02 -11.67
N PHE A 78 18.94 10.14 -10.35
CA PHE A 78 17.68 9.96 -9.65
C PHE A 78 17.51 10.99 -8.53
N ASN A 79 16.27 11.41 -8.30
CA ASN A 79 15.96 12.35 -7.24
C ASN A 79 15.52 11.61 -5.96
N LYS A 80 16.39 11.59 -4.93
CA LYS A 80 16.09 10.99 -3.61
C LYS A 80 14.81 11.53 -2.95
N GLN A 81 14.45 12.79 -3.21
CA GLN A 81 13.21 13.37 -2.71
C GLN A 81 11.99 12.81 -3.43
N GLU A 82 12.09 12.59 -4.75
CA GLU A 82 11.02 12.02 -5.57
C GLU A 82 10.74 10.55 -5.17
N ILE A 83 11.79 9.80 -4.83
CA ILE A 83 11.68 8.43 -4.30
C ILE A 83 10.93 8.41 -2.97
N SER A 84 11.34 9.27 -2.06
CA SER A 84 10.74 9.39 -0.73
C SER A 84 9.28 9.80 -0.82
N SER A 85 8.93 10.73 -1.73
CA SER A 85 7.54 11.10 -1.97
C SER A 85 6.74 9.97 -2.61
N ASN A 86 7.28 9.27 -3.60
CA ASN A 86 6.56 8.21 -4.30
C ASN A 86 6.25 7.02 -3.39
N ILE A 87 7.17 6.63 -2.50
CA ILE A 87 6.92 5.57 -1.51
C ILE A 87 5.83 5.98 -0.52
N ILE A 88 5.83 7.23 -0.05
CA ILE A 88 4.80 7.72 0.87
C ILE A 88 3.45 7.83 0.16
N VAL A 89 3.42 8.25 -1.10
CA VAL A 89 2.21 8.32 -1.93
C VAL A 89 1.63 6.93 -2.14
N GLU A 90 2.42 5.97 -2.63
CA GLU A 90 1.97 4.58 -2.81
C GLU A 90 1.46 3.99 -1.49
N ARG A 91 2.18 4.23 -0.38
CA ARG A 91 1.75 3.74 0.93
C ARG A 91 0.46 4.38 1.42
N LEU A 92 0.24 5.66 1.12
CA LEU A 92 -0.98 6.37 1.44
C LEU A 92 -2.15 5.84 0.59
N ASP A 93 -1.95 5.63 -0.71
CA ASP A 93 -2.97 5.08 -1.60
C ASP A 93 -3.36 3.66 -1.19
N ASP A 94 -2.39 2.83 -0.82
CA ASP A 94 -2.61 1.50 -0.25
C ASP A 94 -3.44 1.55 1.02
N PHE A 95 -3.14 2.51 1.89
CA PHE A 95 -3.87 2.71 3.14
C PHE A 95 -5.32 3.13 2.87
N VAL A 96 -5.54 4.09 1.96
CA VAL A 96 -6.88 4.54 1.55
C VAL A 96 -7.68 3.39 0.93
N ALA A 97 -7.07 2.63 0.01
CA ALA A 97 -7.70 1.46 -0.60
C ALA A 97 -8.05 0.38 0.44
N GLY A 98 -7.17 0.17 1.43
CA GLY A 98 -7.43 -0.70 2.56
C GLY A 98 -8.65 -0.28 3.37
N LEU A 99 -8.75 1.00 3.74
CA LEU A 99 -9.91 1.52 4.48
C LEU A 99 -11.22 1.42 3.69
N ILE A 100 -11.20 1.68 2.37
CA ILE A 100 -12.37 1.48 1.50
C ILE A 100 -12.79 0.00 1.51
N LYS A 101 -11.83 -0.93 1.44
CA LYS A 101 -12.13 -2.36 1.48
C LYS A 101 -12.75 -2.76 2.82
N VAL A 102 -12.22 -2.27 3.94
CA VAL A 102 -12.82 -2.49 5.26
C VAL A 102 -14.25 -1.97 5.33
N ALA A 103 -14.49 -0.72 4.89
CA ALA A 103 -15.84 -0.15 4.90
C ALA A 103 -16.83 -0.98 4.07
N LYS A 104 -16.42 -1.45 2.87
CA LYS A 104 -17.25 -2.32 2.04
C LYS A 104 -17.56 -3.67 2.69
N GLU A 105 -16.57 -4.28 3.35
CA GLU A 105 -16.77 -5.56 4.03
C GLU A 105 -17.76 -5.42 5.19
N VAL A 106 -17.65 -4.34 5.97
CA VAL A 106 -18.56 -4.01 7.07
C VAL A 106 -20.00 -3.84 6.57
N ILE A 107 -20.18 -3.11 5.47
CA ILE A 107 -21.50 -2.95 4.83
C ILE A 107 -22.04 -4.31 4.36
N ALA A 108 -21.20 -5.14 3.75
CA ALA A 108 -21.61 -6.44 3.23
C ALA A 108 -22.06 -7.42 4.31
N THR A 109 -21.54 -7.29 5.54
CA THR A 109 -21.98 -8.09 6.68
C THR A 109 -23.13 -7.46 7.47
N HIS A 110 -23.78 -6.42 6.93
CA HIS A 110 -24.84 -5.66 7.59
C HIS A 110 -24.43 -5.01 8.92
N GLU A 111 -23.12 -4.82 9.15
CA GLU A 111 -22.61 -4.07 10.29
C GLU A 111 -22.74 -2.57 10.01
N THR A 112 -23.19 -1.80 10.99
CA THR A 112 -23.52 -0.38 10.79
C THR A 112 -22.33 0.55 11.01
N GLU A 113 -21.34 0.09 11.78
CA GLU A 113 -20.15 0.87 12.11
C GLU A 113 -18.92 0.01 12.38
N VAL A 114 -17.76 0.58 12.10
CA VAL A 114 -16.46 0.08 12.52
C VAL A 114 -15.62 1.23 13.08
N ILE A 115 -15.02 0.99 14.23
CA ILE A 115 -14.10 1.91 14.87
C ILE A 115 -12.72 1.26 14.87
N ILE A 116 -11.74 1.90 14.24
CA ILE A 116 -10.35 1.43 14.14
C ILE A 116 -9.46 2.41 14.89
N THR A 117 -8.52 1.89 15.66
CA THR A 117 -7.58 2.69 16.45
C THR A 117 -6.15 2.37 16.04
N PHE A 118 -5.38 3.43 15.73
CA PHE A 118 -3.96 3.36 15.44
C PHE A 118 -3.16 4.02 16.56
N SER A 119 -2.09 3.36 17.01
CA SER A 119 -1.24 3.85 18.10
C SER A 119 0.02 4.52 17.57
N ARG A 120 0.45 5.60 18.22
CA ARG A 120 1.61 6.41 17.81
C ARG A 120 2.93 5.63 17.84
N ASN A 121 3.08 4.75 18.82
CA ASN A 121 4.22 3.85 19.02
C ASN A 121 4.20 2.61 18.12
N GLY A 122 3.24 2.49 17.20
CA GLY A 122 3.21 1.42 16.21
C GLY A 122 2.70 0.08 16.73
N TRP A 123 2.05 0.02 17.89
CA TRP A 123 1.30 -1.18 18.29
C TRP A 123 0.31 -1.58 17.19
N PRO A 124 0.03 -2.89 17.05
CA PRO A 124 -0.97 -3.38 16.12
C PRO A 124 -2.28 -2.61 16.29
N PRO A 125 -2.91 -2.21 15.17
CA PRO A 125 -4.18 -1.50 15.24
C PRO A 125 -5.24 -2.45 15.78
N PHE A 126 -6.18 -1.91 16.53
CA PHE A 126 -7.33 -2.65 17.04
C PHE A 126 -8.61 -2.02 16.54
N TYR A 127 -9.65 -2.83 16.41
CA TYR A 127 -10.94 -2.39 15.89
C TYR A 127 -12.08 -3.01 16.69
N LYS A 128 -13.24 -2.39 16.57
CA LYS A 128 -14.52 -2.89 17.10
C LYS A 128 -15.63 -2.54 16.12
N PHE A 129 -16.62 -3.42 16.01
CA PHE A 129 -17.85 -3.15 15.26
C PHE A 129 -18.93 -2.57 16.16
N GLY A 130 -19.98 -2.05 15.53
CA GLY A 130 -21.19 -1.60 16.21
C GLY A 130 -21.87 -2.72 16.98
N GLN A 131 -22.74 -2.34 17.92
CA GLN A 131 -23.64 -3.30 18.54
C GLN A 131 -24.85 -3.57 17.62
N PRO A 132 -25.41 -4.80 17.61
CA PRO A 132 -25.04 -5.97 18.41
C PRO A 132 -23.92 -6.80 17.78
N TYR A 133 -22.79 -6.87 18.49
CA TYR A 133 -21.56 -7.54 18.05
C TYR A 133 -21.71 -9.07 18.06
N VAL A 134 -21.52 -9.72 16.90
CA VAL A 134 -21.34 -11.17 16.83
C VAL A 134 -19.84 -11.48 16.93
N LYS A 135 -19.42 -11.90 18.13
CA LYS A 135 -18.07 -12.41 18.40
C LYS A 135 -17.85 -13.63 17.50
N GLU A 136 -16.73 -13.68 16.76
CA GLU A 136 -16.36 -14.76 15.82
C GLU A 136 -16.89 -14.66 14.36
N SER A 137 -17.22 -13.46 13.88
CA SER A 137 -17.52 -13.27 12.45
C SER A 137 -16.24 -13.32 11.58
N ALA A 138 -16.31 -14.00 10.42
CA ALA A 138 -15.23 -14.09 9.43
C ALA A 138 -14.69 -12.72 8.98
N ILE A 139 -15.50 -11.66 9.14
CA ILE A 139 -15.08 -10.27 8.92
C ILE A 139 -13.86 -9.87 9.74
N MET A 140 -13.69 -10.43 10.94
CA MET A 140 -12.58 -10.09 11.83
C MET A 140 -11.24 -10.44 11.16
N GLU A 141 -11.12 -11.65 10.61
CA GLU A 141 -9.90 -12.08 9.92
C GLU A 141 -9.63 -11.23 8.68
N THR A 142 -10.68 -10.89 7.92
CA THR A 142 -10.58 -10.02 6.75
C THR A 142 -10.09 -8.64 7.12
N VAL A 143 -10.68 -8.01 8.13
CA VAL A 143 -10.28 -6.68 8.60
C VAL A 143 -8.85 -6.71 9.13
N ASP A 144 -8.49 -7.72 9.92
CA ASP A 144 -7.12 -7.90 10.44
C ASP A 144 -6.07 -7.94 9.33
N LYS A 145 -6.31 -8.76 8.29
CA LYS A 145 -5.41 -8.89 7.14
C LYS A 145 -5.22 -7.55 6.41
N ILE A 146 -6.24 -6.70 6.40
CA ILE A 146 -6.19 -5.40 5.73
C ILE A 146 -5.46 -4.36 6.59
N ILE A 147 -5.76 -4.27 7.89
CA ILE A 147 -5.29 -3.14 8.71
C ILE A 147 -3.93 -3.37 9.36
N LYS A 148 -3.58 -4.62 9.73
CA LYS A 148 -2.32 -4.93 10.44
C LYS A 148 -1.07 -4.41 9.75
N PRO A 149 -0.93 -4.49 8.41
CA PRO A 149 0.24 -3.94 7.70
C PRO A 149 0.46 -2.44 7.92
N PHE A 150 -0.56 -1.70 8.36
CA PHE A 150 -0.49 -0.26 8.58
C PHE A 150 -0.27 0.13 10.05
N GLY A 151 -0.04 -0.81 10.97
CA GLY A 151 0.10 -0.49 12.40
C GLY A 151 1.17 0.57 12.72
N THR A 152 2.32 0.48 12.07
CA THR A 152 3.46 1.39 12.31
C THR A 152 3.34 2.77 11.64
N VAL A 153 2.47 2.89 10.63
CA VAL A 153 2.36 4.09 9.78
C VAL A 153 0.98 4.76 9.84
N GLY A 154 -0.06 4.02 10.20
CA GLY A 154 -1.46 4.46 10.13
C GLY A 154 -1.72 5.68 11.00
N TYR A 155 -1.13 5.75 12.21
CA TYR A 155 -1.21 6.94 13.05
C TYR A 155 -0.67 8.17 12.32
N LYS A 156 0.52 8.07 11.71
CA LYS A 156 1.18 9.19 11.02
C LYS A 156 0.38 9.64 9.79
N LEU A 157 -0.13 8.68 9.01
CA LEU A 157 -0.93 8.96 7.83
C LEU A 157 -2.26 9.62 8.20
N LEU A 158 -2.97 9.12 9.21
CA LEU A 158 -4.22 9.71 9.67
C LEU A 158 -4.02 11.08 10.31
N ASN A 159 -2.95 11.26 11.09
CA ASN A 159 -2.64 12.54 11.71
C ASN A 159 -2.37 13.64 10.68
N LYS A 160 -1.78 13.29 9.53
CA LYS A 160 -1.44 14.25 8.47
C LYS A 160 -2.55 14.42 7.42
N TYR A 161 -3.21 13.34 7.03
CA TYR A 161 -4.11 13.29 5.88
C TYR A 161 -5.54 12.87 6.22
N GLY A 162 -5.90 12.70 7.50
CA GLY A 162 -7.19 12.14 7.93
C GLY A 162 -8.42 12.85 7.34
N ILE A 163 -8.36 14.18 7.21
CA ILE A 163 -9.45 14.97 6.59
C ILE A 163 -9.59 14.64 5.10
N ASN A 164 -8.46 14.57 4.37
CA ASN A 164 -8.46 14.25 2.94
C ASN A 164 -8.91 12.81 2.69
N ILE A 165 -8.44 11.87 3.50
CA ILE A 165 -8.84 10.46 3.47
C ILE A 165 -10.36 10.35 3.67
N GLY A 166 -10.89 10.97 4.73
CA GLY A 166 -12.33 10.95 5.02
C GLY A 166 -13.17 11.47 3.85
N ARG A 167 -12.81 12.62 3.28
CA ARG A 167 -13.51 13.19 2.12
C ARG A 167 -13.49 12.25 0.91
N HIS A 168 -12.35 11.61 0.65
CA HIS A 168 -12.23 10.66 -0.46
C HIS A 168 -13.12 9.43 -0.25
N LEU A 169 -13.14 8.87 0.96
CA LEU A 169 -13.98 7.73 1.32
C LEU A 169 -15.47 8.05 1.18
N GLN A 170 -15.91 9.22 1.66
CA GLN A 170 -17.30 9.68 1.55
C GLN A 170 -17.73 9.90 0.09
N HIS A 171 -16.82 10.29 -0.79
CA HIS A 171 -17.09 10.40 -2.22
C HIS A 171 -17.22 9.02 -2.90
N LYS A 172 -16.43 8.03 -2.46
CA LYS A 172 -16.42 6.67 -3.02
C LYS A 172 -17.56 5.79 -2.51
N ILE A 173 -18.01 5.98 -1.27
CA ILE A 173 -19.07 5.20 -0.64
C ILE A 173 -20.18 6.17 -0.25
N LYS A 174 -21.30 6.13 -0.98
CA LYS A 174 -22.47 6.96 -0.66
C LYS A 174 -22.96 6.66 0.76
N ASN A 175 -23.38 7.70 1.47
CA ASN A 175 -23.91 7.63 2.84
C ASN A 175 -22.91 7.12 3.91
N LEU A 176 -21.60 7.12 3.61
CA LEU A 176 -20.58 6.90 4.60
C LEU A 176 -20.40 8.13 5.50
N SER A 177 -20.49 7.93 6.80
CA SER A 177 -20.05 8.85 7.83
C SER A 177 -18.59 8.56 8.18
N TRP A 178 -17.80 9.63 8.28
CA TRP A 178 -16.39 9.57 8.68
C TRP A 178 -16.17 10.49 9.88
N GLN A 179 -15.59 9.94 10.95
CA GLN A 179 -15.11 10.71 12.08
C GLN A 179 -13.70 10.27 12.45
N SER A 180 -12.81 11.22 12.68
CA SER A 180 -11.45 10.96 13.15
C SER A 180 -11.14 11.82 14.37
N GLY A 181 -10.56 11.24 15.41
CA GLY A 181 -10.24 11.98 16.64
C GLY A 181 -9.17 11.29 17.47
N TYR A 182 -8.52 12.08 18.33
CA TYR A 182 -7.55 11.55 19.28
C TYR A 182 -8.25 10.85 20.46
N SER A 183 -7.58 9.86 21.03
CA SER A 183 -7.85 9.46 22.42
C SER A 183 -7.43 10.57 23.38
N GLN A 184 -7.85 10.47 24.64
CA GLN A 184 -7.54 11.46 25.69
C GLN A 184 -6.05 11.82 25.80
N SER A 185 -5.14 10.89 25.47
CA SER A 185 -3.69 11.09 25.57
C SER A 185 -3.00 11.52 24.27
N ARG A 186 -3.71 11.70 23.13
CA ARG A 186 -3.14 11.88 21.77
C ARG A 186 -2.20 10.76 21.28
N GLU A 187 -1.96 9.74 22.10
CA GLU A 187 -1.15 8.56 21.76
C GLU A 187 -1.88 7.60 20.82
N GLN A 188 -3.20 7.75 20.69
CA GLN A 188 -4.00 6.97 19.75
C GLN A 188 -4.86 7.89 18.91
N LEU A 189 -5.04 7.51 17.66
CA LEU A 189 -5.97 8.13 16.74
C LEU A 189 -7.03 7.10 16.35
N LYS A 190 -8.28 7.47 16.59
CA LYS A 190 -9.45 6.66 16.33
C LYS A 190 -10.14 7.18 15.07
N ILE A 191 -10.53 6.26 14.21
CA ILE A 191 -11.43 6.53 13.10
C ILE A 191 -12.71 5.74 13.31
N CYS A 192 -13.84 6.37 13.07
CA CYS A 192 -15.15 5.75 13.02
C CYS A 192 -15.66 5.87 11.58
N MET A 193 -15.96 4.74 10.98
CA MET A 193 -16.62 4.63 9.68
C MET A 193 -17.97 3.98 9.93
N SER A 194 -19.06 4.70 9.67
CA SER A 194 -20.40 4.17 9.80
C SER A 194 -21.19 4.43 8.53
N VAL A 195 -22.08 3.51 8.18
CA VAL A 195 -22.97 3.67 7.05
C VAL A 195 -24.39 3.71 7.58
N ASN A 196 -25.14 4.74 7.16
CA ASN A 196 -26.56 4.74 7.42
C ASN A 196 -27.22 3.75 6.46
N ILE A 197 -27.35 2.50 6.92
CA ILE A 197 -27.99 1.41 6.20
C ILE A 197 -29.51 1.61 6.29
N ALA A 198 -30.02 2.67 5.66
CA ALA A 198 -31.36 2.64 5.12
C ALA A 198 -31.23 1.99 3.73
N LEU A 199 -30.98 0.68 3.69
CA LEU A 199 -30.99 -0.08 2.45
C LEU A 199 -32.41 0.04 1.89
N ASP A 200 -32.56 0.67 0.74
CA ASP A 200 -33.79 0.53 -0.02
C ASP A 200 -33.78 -0.87 -0.63
N ASP A 201 -34.45 -1.80 0.03
CA ASP A 201 -34.60 -3.18 -0.43
C ASP A 201 -35.07 -3.25 -1.89
N LYS A 202 -35.83 -2.26 -2.37
CA LYS A 202 -36.25 -2.18 -3.78
C LYS A 202 -35.10 -1.85 -4.71
N GLU A 203 -34.19 -0.94 -4.34
CA GLU A 203 -32.99 -0.67 -5.14
C GLU A 203 -32.05 -1.87 -5.14
N VAL A 204 -31.89 -2.54 -4.00
CA VAL A 204 -31.05 -3.75 -3.89
C VAL A 204 -31.60 -4.87 -4.76
N LEU A 205 -32.91 -5.15 -4.69
CA LEU A 205 -33.56 -6.18 -5.50
C LEU A 205 -33.50 -5.84 -7.00
N LYS A 206 -33.68 -4.57 -7.38
CA LYS A 206 -33.58 -4.13 -8.78
C LYS A 206 -32.17 -4.26 -9.36
N ALA A 207 -31.15 -4.03 -8.54
CA ALA A 207 -29.74 -4.18 -8.96
C ALA A 207 -29.22 -5.62 -8.83
N SER A 208 -30.00 -6.51 -8.22
CA SER A 208 -29.65 -7.92 -8.00
C SER A 208 -30.06 -8.79 -9.19
N CYS A 209 -29.44 -9.96 -9.29
CA CYS A 209 -29.89 -11.03 -10.20
C CYS A 209 -31.28 -11.59 -9.83
N LEU A 210 -31.85 -11.16 -8.69
CA LEU A 210 -33.20 -11.51 -8.24
C LEU A 210 -34.29 -10.57 -8.79
N HIS A 211 -33.93 -9.58 -9.61
CA HIS A 211 -34.94 -8.78 -10.29
C HIS A 211 -35.74 -9.69 -11.24
N ALA A 212 -36.98 -10.01 -10.88
CA ALA A 212 -37.92 -10.67 -11.77
C ALA A 212 -38.40 -9.64 -12.81
N ASP A 213 -38.36 -10.03 -14.08
CA ASP A 213 -38.89 -9.26 -15.22
C ASP A 213 -40.36 -8.87 -15.03
#